data_AF-U2JT43-F1
#
_entry.id   AF-U2JT43-F1
#
_cell.length_a   1.000
_cell.length_b   1.000
_cell.length_c   1.000
_cell.angle_alpha   90.00
_cell.angle_beta   90.00
_cell.angle_gamma   90.00
#
_symmetry.space_group_name_H-M   'P 1'
#
loop_
_entity.id
_entity.type
_entity.pdbx_description
1 polymer ?
#
loop_
_entity_poly.entity_id
_entity_poly.type
_entity_poly.pdbx_seq_one_letter_code
_entity_poly.pdbx_strand_id
1 'polypeptide(L)'
;MTTQKPTISGQTQSGFKYVLKKKDLNNFELFEALSELQDNPLLLPKVVLLLLGCEQKKMLYDHVREKDGTVPIEKIEKEITDIFKQVKEIKN
;
A
#
# COMPACT_ATOMS: atom_id res chain seq x y z
N MET A 1 13.93 -11.71 23.40
CA MET A 1 14.63 -10.76 22.52
C MET A 1 13.81 -10.61 21.24
N THR A 2 12.93 -9.61 21.16
CA THR A 2 12.13 -9.35 19.96
C THR A 2 12.99 -8.63 18.95
N THR A 3 13.46 -9.35 17.92
CA THR A 3 14.13 -8.73 16.77
C THR A 3 13.13 -7.82 16.06
N GLN A 4 13.30 -6.50 16.23
CA GLN A 4 12.52 -5.52 15.47
C GLN A 4 12.86 -5.71 14.00
N LYS A 5 11.91 -6.24 13.21
CA LYS A 5 12.05 -6.38 11.77
C LYS A 5 12.20 -4.98 11.16
N PRO A 6 13.11 -4.76 10.20
CA PRO A 6 13.32 -3.44 9.64
C PRO A 6 12.04 -2.95 8.93
N THR A 7 11.59 -1.75 9.30
CA THR A 7 10.39 -1.09 8.78
C THR A 7 10.71 0.25 8.14
N ILE A 8 9.80 0.72 7.30
CA ILE A 8 9.80 2.04 6.67
C ILE A 8 8.45 2.68 6.96
N SER A 9 8.43 3.83 7.62
CA SER A 9 7.22 4.61 7.86
C SER A 9 7.14 5.80 6.92
N GLY A 10 5.93 6.19 6.53
CA GLY A 10 5.69 7.36 5.69
C GLY A 10 4.27 7.89 5.83
N GLN A 11 3.98 8.96 5.09
CA GLN A 11 2.66 9.57 5.04
C GLN A 11 2.39 10.05 3.62
N THR A 12 1.28 9.61 3.03
CA THR A 12 0.90 10.02 1.67
C THR A 12 0.55 11.50 1.59
N GLN A 13 0.51 12.05 0.38
CA GLN A 13 0.07 13.43 0.14
C GLN A 13 -1.35 13.73 0.67
N SER A 14 -2.25 12.74 0.71
CA SER A 14 -3.59 12.92 1.29
C SER A 14 -3.62 12.77 2.81
N GLY A 15 -2.49 12.41 3.42
CA GLY A 15 -2.32 12.30 4.87
C GLY A 15 -2.40 10.89 5.44
N PHE A 16 -2.55 9.85 4.62
CA PHE A 16 -2.57 8.46 5.10
C PHE A 16 -1.20 8.05 5.64
N LYS A 17 -1.13 7.64 6.90
CA LYS A 17 0.12 7.19 7.53
C LYS A 17 0.26 5.68 7.38
N TYR A 18 1.47 5.23 7.06
CA TYR A 18 1.74 3.81 6.84
C TYR A 18 3.10 3.39 7.41
N VAL A 19 3.24 2.09 7.64
CA VAL A 19 4.45 1.39 8.08
C VAL A 19 4.60 0.11 7.26
N LEU A 20 5.61 0.06 6.40
CA LEU A 20 5.92 -1.10 5.56
C LEU A 20 7.02 -1.93 6.22
N LYS A 21 6.93 -3.25 6.13
CA LYS A 21 8.04 -4.13 6.52
C LYS A 21 8.95 -4.28 5.30
N LYS A 22 10.27 -4.13 5.46
CA LYS A 22 11.19 -4.25 4.31
C LYS A 22 11.08 -5.60 3.59
N LYS A 23 10.73 -6.67 4.31
CA LYS A 23 10.47 -8.00 3.73
C LYS A 23 9.27 -8.02 2.76
N ASP A 24 8.24 -7.22 3.01
CA ASP A 24 7.02 -7.21 2.19
C ASP A 24 7.27 -6.43 0.88
N LEU A 25 8.19 -5.46 0.90
CA LEU A 25 8.70 -4.78 -0.30
C LEU A 25 9.60 -5.67 -1.18
N ASN A 26 10.18 -6.72 -0.61
CA ASN A 26 10.97 -7.73 -1.33
C ASN A 26 10.19 -9.05 -1.44
N ASN A 27 8.89 -8.96 -1.71
CA ASN A 27 8.01 -10.09 -1.89
C ASN A 27 7.75 -10.35 -3.38
N PHE A 28 8.05 -11.55 -3.86
CA PHE A 28 7.81 -11.94 -5.25
C PHE A 28 6.31 -11.95 -5.60
N GLU A 29 5.43 -12.31 -4.66
CA GLU A 29 3.98 -12.26 -4.88
C GLU A 29 3.47 -10.83 -5.10
N LEU A 30 4.13 -9.83 -4.46
CA LEU A 30 3.83 -8.42 -4.70
C LEU A 30 4.29 -8.01 -6.10
N PHE A 31 5.49 -8.45 -6.52
CA PHE A 31 6.00 -8.20 -7.86
C PHE A 31 5.12 -8.80 -8.95
N GLU A 32 4.70 -10.05 -8.79
CA GLU A 32 3.78 -10.74 -9.71
C GLU A 32 2.45 -9.99 -9.81
N ALA A 33 1.81 -9.69 -8.67
CA ALA A 33 0.53 -8.97 -8.65
C ALA A 33 0.61 -7.56 -9.26
N LEU A 34 1.75 -6.87 -9.14
CA LEU A 34 1.99 -5.58 -9.79
C LEU A 34 2.21 -5.72 -11.29
N SER A 35 2.90 -6.77 -11.73
CA SER A 35 3.21 -7.01 -13.14
C SER A 35 1.94 -7.27 -13.96
N GLU A 36 0.95 -7.93 -13.35
CA GLU A 36 -0.34 -8.24 -13.97
C GLU A 36 -1.41 -7.16 -13.75
N LEU A 37 -1.12 -6.13 -12.94
CA LEU A 37 -2.13 -5.15 -12.51
C LEU A 37 -2.72 -4.34 -13.67
N GLN A 38 -1.93 -4.10 -14.73
CA GLN A 38 -2.40 -3.37 -15.92
C GLN A 38 -3.42 -4.19 -16.72
N ASP A 39 -3.19 -5.49 -16.87
CA ASP A 39 -4.09 -6.40 -17.57
C ASP A 39 -5.29 -6.82 -16.71
N ASN A 40 -5.11 -6.84 -15.38
CA ASN A 40 -6.14 -7.22 -14.43
C ASN A 40 -6.21 -6.26 -13.21
N PRO A 41 -6.98 -5.17 -13.32
CA PRO A 41 -7.17 -4.20 -12.23
C PRO A 41 -7.76 -4.80 -10.94
N LEU A 42 -8.42 -5.98 -11.03
CA LEU A 42 -8.97 -6.68 -9.86
C LEU A 42 -7.89 -7.22 -8.91
N LEU A 43 -6.61 -7.14 -9.30
CA LEU A 43 -5.47 -7.46 -8.43
C LEU A 43 -5.11 -6.33 -7.47
N LEU A 44 -5.64 -5.11 -7.64
CA LEU A 44 -5.33 -3.98 -6.76
C LEU A 44 -5.57 -4.28 -5.27
N PRO A 45 -6.68 -4.93 -4.84
CA PRO A 45 -6.88 -5.32 -3.45
C PRO A 45 -5.86 -6.34 -2.92
N LYS A 46 -5.27 -7.17 -3.79
CA LYS A 46 -4.17 -8.11 -3.46
C LYS A 46 -2.87 -7.34 -3.26
N VAL A 47 -2.55 -6.41 -4.16
CA VAL A 47 -1.38 -5.51 -4.03
C VAL A 47 -1.44 -4.73 -2.72
N VAL A 48 -2.58 -4.11 -2.40
CA VAL A 48 -2.79 -3.36 -1.15
C VAL A 48 -2.57 -4.27 0.07
N LEU A 49 -3.10 -5.50 0.03
CA LEU A 49 -2.95 -6.46 1.12
C LEU A 49 -1.49 -6.91 1.32
N LEU A 50 -0.77 -7.22 0.24
CA LEU A 50 0.62 -7.67 0.28
C LEU A 50 1.55 -6.54 0.75
N LEU A 51 1.26 -5.30 0.37
CA LEU A 51 2.06 -4.13 0.73
C LEU A 51 1.83 -3.66 2.17
N LEU A 52 0.57 -3.53 2.59
CA LEU A 52 0.18 -2.90 3.86
C LEU A 52 -0.17 -3.90 4.96
N GLY A 53 -0.51 -5.14 4.58
CA GLY A 53 -1.12 -6.12 5.47
C GLY A 53 -2.59 -5.82 5.76
N CYS A 54 -3.25 -6.75 6.47
CA CYS A 54 -4.70 -6.69 6.71
C CYS A 54 -5.15 -5.43 7.47
N GLU A 55 -4.39 -5.00 8.48
CA GLU A 55 -4.78 -3.90 9.36
C GLU A 55 -4.73 -2.55 8.63
N GLN A 56 -3.58 -2.21 8.06
CA GLN A 56 -3.40 -0.95 7.34
C GLN A 56 -4.21 -0.90 6.04
N LYS A 57 -4.52 -2.04 5.40
CA LYS A 57 -5.48 -2.10 4.29
C LYS A 57 -6.85 -1.55 4.72
N LYS A 58 -7.36 -1.96 5.89
CA LYS A 58 -8.63 -1.42 6.42
C LYS A 58 -8.51 0.07 6.71
N MET A 59 -7.42 0.48 7.36
CA MET A 59 -7.16 1.90 7.64
C MET A 59 -7.14 2.74 6.36
N LEU A 60 -6.53 2.24 5.28
CA LEU A 60 -6.51 2.91 3.98
C LEU A 60 -7.92 3.04 3.40
N TYR A 61 -8.72 1.98 3.48
CA TYR A 61 -10.10 2.01 2.98
C TYR A 61 -10.95 3.02 3.74
N ASP A 62 -10.81 3.08 5.06
CA ASP A 62 -11.52 4.07 5.89
C ASP A 62 -11.00 5.49 5.67
N HIS A 63 -9.71 5.66 5.39
CA HIS A 63 -9.10 6.96 5.07
C HIS A 63 -9.66 7.56 3.77
N VAL A 64 -9.87 6.75 2.74
CA VAL A 64 -10.37 7.24 1.44
C VAL A 64 -11.90 7.20 1.31
N ARG A 65 -12.59 6.60 2.28
CA ARG A 65 -14.04 6.40 2.25
C ARG A 65 -14.78 7.73 2.17
N GLU A 66 -15.75 7.83 1.28
CA GLU A 66 -16.58 9.02 1.14
C GLU A 66 -17.79 8.99 2.09
N LYS A 67 -18.49 10.13 2.17
CA LYS A 67 -19.65 10.29 3.07
C LYS A 67 -20.80 9.33 2.77
N ASP A 68 -20.90 8.86 1.53
CA ASP A 68 -21.89 7.87 1.09
C ASP A 68 -21.47 6.42 1.42
N GLY A 69 -20.29 6.24 2.05
CA GLY A 69 -19.78 4.95 2.48
C GLY A 69 -18.98 4.20 1.42
N THR A 70 -18.86 4.73 0.20
CA THR A 70 -18.09 4.12 -0.89
C THR A 70 -16.59 4.34 -0.73
N VAL A 71 -15.80 3.44 -1.31
CA VAL A 71 -14.32 3.50 -1.33
C VAL A 71 -13.91 3.65 -2.80
N PRO A 72 -13.60 4.88 -3.27
CA PRO A 72 -13.29 5.11 -4.68
C PRO A 72 -11.98 4.45 -5.09
N ILE A 73 -12.00 3.71 -6.21
CA ILE A 73 -10.81 3.02 -6.73
C ILE A 73 -9.67 4.00 -7.03
N GLU A 74 -9.97 5.14 -7.65
CA GLU A 74 -9.00 6.16 -8.02
C GLU A 74 -8.25 6.73 -6.80
N LYS A 75 -8.92 6.84 -5.65
CA LYS A 75 -8.27 7.28 -4.41
C LYS A 75 -7.31 6.21 -3.90
N ILE A 76 -7.70 4.93 -3.93
CA ILE A 76 -6.80 3.83 -3.57
C ILE A 76 -5.57 3.82 -4.49
N GLU A 77 -5.76 3.91 -5.80
CA GLU A 77 -4.66 3.93 -6.76
C GLU A 77 -3.69 5.09 -6.53
N LYS A 78 -4.23 6.28 -6.24
CA LYS A 78 -3.42 7.46 -5.90
C LYS A 78 -2.58 7.22 -4.65
N GLU A 79 -3.18 6.66 -3.59
CA GLU A 79 -2.48 6.37 -2.35
C GLU A 79 -1.37 5.33 -2.55
N ILE A 80 -1.65 4.24 -3.26
CA ILE A 80 -0.65 3.22 -3.57
C ILE A 80 0.50 3.78 -4.42
N THR A 81 0.17 4.61 -5.42
CA THR A 81 1.18 5.28 -6.25
C THR A 81 2.07 6.20 -5.42
N ASP A 82 1.48 6.98 -4.51
CA ASP A 82 2.22 7.90 -3.63
C ASP A 82 3.16 7.14 -2.69
N ILE A 83 2.67 6.05 -2.08
CA ILE A 83 3.50 5.16 -1.23
C ILE A 83 4.71 4.65 -2.01
N PHE A 84 4.54 4.16 -3.25
CA PHE A 84 5.67 3.66 -4.06
C PHE A 84 6.67 4.75 -4.44
N LYS A 85 6.21 5.97 -4.75
CA LYS A 85 7.08 7.12 -5.01
C LYS A 85 7.94 7.44 -3.78
N GLN A 86 7.30 7.57 -2.61
CA GLN A 86 8.00 7.85 -1.36
C GLN A 86 8.98 6.74 -0.98
N VAL A 87 8.60 5.46 -1.15
CA VAL A 87 9.51 4.32 -0.89
C VAL A 87 10.74 4.36 -1.79
N LYS A 88 10.60 4.78 -3.05
CA LYS A 88 11.74 4.96 -3.97
C LYS A 88 12.65 6.09 -3.51
N GLU A 89 12.08 7.20 -3.04
CA GLU A 89 12.84 8.34 -2.52
C GLU A 89 13.57 8.01 -1.22
N ILE A 90 12.96 7.25 -0.31
CA ILE A 90 13.57 6.84 0.98
C ILE A 90 14.73 5.85 0.79
N LYS A 91 14.76 5.13 -0.34
CA LYS A 91 15.82 4.15 -0.65
C LYS A 91 17.05 4.75 -1.36
N ASN A 92 16.94 5.97 -1.91
CA ASN A 92 18.05 6.71 -2.54
C ASN A 92 18.80 7.56 -1.52
#